data_AF-A0A524HDV2-F1
#
_entry.id   AF-A0A524HDV2-F1
#
_cell.length_a   1.000
_cell.length_b   1.000
_cell.length_c   1.000
_cell.angle_alpha   90.00
_cell.angle_beta   90.00
_cell.angle_gamma   90.00
#
_symmetry.space_group_name_H-M   'P 1'
#
loop_
_entity.id
_entity.type
_entity.pdbx_description
1 polymer ?
#
loop_
_entity_poly.entity_id
_entity_poly.type
_entity_poly.pdbx_seq_one_letter_code
_entity_poly.pdbx_strand_id
1 'polypeptide(L)'
;MTDISGQKNTAIISGIFKYYIIVFLAAGLLYTVSCAPTILWQDSGLFVYRILHNDIEGKLGIALSHPLYILVGMAVKYIPLGELAYRVNLISAAAGALAIANLFLLVYLCIGKILPALISAISLGLSWTFWQHTAIAEAYTLCAAQTFTELIVLILFIRTRQNRYLYLLGLLNGLTIANHLWGVFGFLCYTIFLAILLVRKQIKVKQFLLIVLLWILGASPYEYLVIKNIVLTGDIVGTINSALFGTMWHNTVLNVSVTPKIILENIIFILLNFPTPNLVLFFAGLWAVYKKCQSRAMANILTAMLILHFVFAFRYTVPDRYAFFLPFYCLTAIFIGFGADLFFERFKNKTFIYLVIIFSLLPLPTCFFAPAVGKKLSPPLAQRRQRPYRDEYVYFLQPW
;
A
#
# COMPACT_ATOMS: atom_id res chain seq x y z
N MET A 1 25.42 13.20 -29.82
CA MET A 1 24.69 11.91 -29.73
C MET A 1 23.80 11.82 -28.48
N THR A 2 23.39 12.94 -27.88
CA THR A 2 22.90 13.02 -26.49
C THR A 2 21.43 13.45 -26.32
N ASP A 3 20.62 13.43 -27.38
CA ASP A 3 19.22 13.93 -27.30
C ASP A 3 18.14 12.92 -27.75
N ILE A 4 18.55 11.83 -28.41
CA ILE A 4 17.62 10.84 -28.97
C ILE A 4 16.96 10.00 -27.85
N SER A 5 17.66 9.74 -26.74
CA SER A 5 17.10 9.02 -25.58
C SER A 5 16.12 9.88 -24.76
N GLY A 6 16.30 11.21 -24.78
CA GLY A 6 15.39 12.16 -24.12
C GLY A 6 14.05 12.20 -24.82
N GLN A 7 14.05 12.50 -26.13
CA GLN A 7 12.82 12.57 -26.94
C GLN A 7 12.02 11.25 -26.96
N LYS A 8 12.70 10.10 -27.04
CA LYS A 8 12.03 8.78 -27.04
C LYS A 8 11.33 8.48 -25.70
N ASN A 9 11.91 8.91 -24.58
CA ASN A 9 11.28 8.78 -23.26
C ASN A 9 10.08 9.73 -23.11
N THR A 10 10.16 10.96 -23.62
CA THR A 10 9.06 11.94 -23.57
C THR A 10 7.84 11.48 -24.38
N ALA A 11 8.05 10.89 -25.55
CA ALA A 11 6.96 10.34 -26.38
C ALA A 11 6.26 9.14 -25.73
N ILE A 12 7.02 8.24 -25.08
CA ILE A 12 6.48 7.09 -24.33
C ILE A 12 5.65 7.55 -23.14
N ILE A 13 6.10 8.59 -22.43
CA ILE A 13 5.39 9.16 -21.27
C ILE A 13 4.08 9.84 -21.69
N SER A 14 4.06 10.53 -22.84
CA SER A 14 2.84 11.16 -23.38
C SER A 14 1.73 10.13 -23.69
N GLY A 15 2.08 9.00 -24.32
CA GLY A 15 1.12 7.95 -24.64
C GLY A 15 0.56 7.20 -23.43
N ILE A 16 1.42 6.91 -22.43
CA ILE A 16 0.98 6.19 -21.21
C ILE A 16 0.17 7.08 -20.26
N PHE A 17 0.39 8.40 -20.29
CA PHE A 17 -0.31 9.36 -19.43
C PHE A 17 -1.83 9.25 -19.58
N LYS A 18 -2.33 9.09 -20.80
CA LYS A 18 -3.77 8.85 -21.05
C LYS A 18 -4.28 7.63 -20.28
N TYR A 19 -3.57 6.50 -20.33
CA TYR A 19 -3.98 5.29 -19.63
C TYR A 19 -3.88 5.44 -18.11
N TYR A 20 -2.83 6.12 -17.62
CA TYR A 20 -2.71 6.45 -16.20
C TYR A 20 -3.93 7.23 -15.70
N ILE A 21 -4.35 8.27 -16.43
CA ILE A 21 -5.53 9.05 -16.08
C ILE A 21 -6.81 8.21 -16.15
N ILE A 22 -6.97 7.35 -17.15
CA ILE A 22 -8.14 6.44 -17.22
C ILE A 22 -8.17 5.51 -16.00
N VAL A 23 -7.05 4.90 -15.63
CA VAL A 23 -6.96 4.02 -14.46
C VAL A 23 -7.26 4.79 -13.18
N PHE A 24 -6.71 6.00 -13.03
CA PHE A 24 -6.96 6.88 -11.89
C PHE A 24 -8.44 7.24 -11.76
N LEU A 25 -9.08 7.69 -12.85
CA LEU A 25 -10.49 8.09 -12.84
C LEU A 25 -11.43 6.89 -12.63
N ALA A 26 -11.14 5.73 -13.24
CA ALA A 26 -11.94 4.52 -13.05
C ALA A 26 -11.88 4.02 -11.59
N ALA A 27 -10.68 3.96 -11.01
CA ALA A 27 -10.51 3.60 -9.59
C ALA A 27 -11.12 4.66 -8.66
N GLY A 28 -10.93 5.96 -8.98
CA GLY A 28 -11.50 7.07 -8.24
C GLY A 28 -13.03 7.04 -8.22
N LEU A 29 -13.67 6.77 -9.36
CA LEU A 29 -15.12 6.60 -9.44
C LEU A 29 -15.59 5.43 -8.58
N LEU A 30 -14.95 4.25 -8.73
CA LEU A 30 -15.28 3.06 -7.95
C LEU A 30 -15.21 3.34 -6.44
N TYR A 31 -14.11 3.92 -5.97
CA TYR A 31 -13.87 4.17 -4.56
C TYR A 31 -14.70 5.31 -4.00
N THR A 32 -15.01 6.34 -4.79
CA THR A 32 -15.89 7.43 -4.35
C THR A 32 -17.33 6.95 -4.18
N VAL A 33 -17.82 6.12 -5.11
CA VAL A 33 -19.18 5.55 -5.06
C VAL A 33 -19.33 4.56 -3.90
N SER A 34 -18.27 3.82 -3.56
CA SER A 34 -18.25 2.90 -2.43
C SER A 34 -17.83 3.54 -1.10
N CYS A 35 -17.48 4.83 -1.09
CA CYS A 35 -16.98 5.50 0.09
C CYS A 35 -18.09 5.68 1.14
N ALA A 36 -17.79 5.34 2.39
CA ALA A 36 -18.73 5.45 3.48
C ALA A 36 -19.18 6.93 3.66
N PRO A 37 -20.49 7.20 3.68
CA PRO A 37 -21.01 8.57 3.64
C PRO A 37 -20.88 9.33 4.96
N THR A 38 -20.55 8.65 6.06
CA THR A 38 -20.51 9.25 7.40
C THR A 38 -19.53 8.53 8.32
N ILE A 39 -19.58 8.85 9.62
CA ILE A 39 -18.69 8.33 10.64
C ILE A 39 -18.83 6.81 10.78
N LEU A 40 -17.67 6.16 10.92
CA LEU A 40 -17.54 4.73 11.13
C LEU A 40 -16.98 4.44 12.52
N TRP A 41 -16.88 3.16 12.84
CA TRP A 41 -16.38 2.69 14.13
C TRP A 41 -14.85 2.59 14.13
N GLN A 42 -14.28 2.33 15.31
CA GLN A 42 -12.85 2.02 15.48
C GLN A 42 -11.94 3.15 14.97
N ASP A 43 -10.87 2.81 14.26
CA ASP A 43 -9.80 3.73 13.88
C ASP A 43 -10.30 4.81 12.92
N SER A 44 -11.21 4.48 11.99
CA SER A 44 -11.86 5.46 11.13
C SER A 44 -12.60 6.55 11.92
N GLY A 45 -13.38 6.17 12.94
CA GLY A 45 -14.05 7.13 13.81
C GLY A 45 -13.06 7.96 14.64
N LEU A 46 -11.98 7.32 15.12
CA LEU A 46 -10.92 7.98 15.87
C LEU A 46 -10.18 9.01 15.00
N PHE A 47 -9.89 8.71 13.73
CA PHE A 47 -9.28 9.67 12.81
C PHE A 47 -10.15 10.89 12.59
N VAL A 48 -11.46 10.71 12.35
CA VAL A 48 -12.40 11.84 12.24
C VAL A 48 -12.39 12.70 13.51
N TYR A 49 -12.45 12.05 14.69
CA TYR A 49 -12.40 12.75 15.98
C TYR A 49 -11.09 13.54 16.17
N ARG A 50 -9.95 12.92 15.86
CA ARG A 50 -8.62 13.55 15.99
C ARG A 50 -8.44 14.70 15.03
N ILE A 51 -8.87 14.55 13.78
CA ILE A 51 -8.82 15.62 12.76
C ILE A 51 -9.70 16.81 13.19
N LEU A 52 -10.89 16.55 13.73
CA LEU A 52 -11.77 17.58 14.26
C LEU A 52 -11.06 18.43 15.34
N HIS A 53 -10.34 17.78 16.25
CA HIS A 53 -9.66 18.42 17.39
C HIS A 53 -8.19 18.83 17.14
N ASN A 54 -7.70 18.71 15.91
CA ASN A 54 -6.28 18.96 15.58
C ASN A 54 -5.28 18.08 16.36
N ASP A 55 -5.65 16.84 16.68
CA ASP A 55 -4.83 15.93 17.49
C ASP A 55 -3.94 15.02 16.63
N ILE A 56 -2.72 15.51 16.31
CA ILE A 56 -1.71 14.73 15.57
C ILE A 56 -1.09 13.58 16.36
N GLU A 57 -1.23 13.53 17.69
CA GLU A 57 -0.52 12.57 18.55
C GLU A 57 -1.41 11.39 18.93
N GLY A 58 -2.63 11.65 19.37
CA GLY A 58 -3.51 10.63 19.93
C GLY A 58 -3.08 10.14 21.31
N LYS A 59 -3.70 9.04 21.78
CA LYS A 59 -3.49 8.48 23.13
C LYS A 59 -3.00 7.03 23.15
N LEU A 60 -2.82 6.40 21.99
CA LEU A 60 -2.49 4.98 21.86
C LEU A 60 -0.98 4.72 21.66
N GLY A 61 -0.17 5.76 21.87
CA GLY A 61 1.27 5.75 21.65
C GLY A 61 1.66 6.24 20.25
N ILE A 62 2.92 6.63 20.11
CA ILE A 62 3.42 7.37 18.94
C ILE A 62 3.35 6.50 17.68
N ALA A 63 3.52 5.17 17.77
CA ALA A 63 3.38 4.27 16.62
C ALA A 63 2.01 4.33 15.93
N LEU A 64 0.94 4.67 16.67
CA LEU A 64 -0.44 4.74 16.19
C LEU A 64 -0.89 6.19 15.91
N SER A 65 0.04 7.14 15.89
CA SER A 65 -0.28 8.57 15.73
C SER A 65 -0.61 8.95 14.30
N HIS A 66 0.00 8.34 13.28
CA HIS A 66 -0.20 8.63 11.85
C HIS A 66 -0.20 10.14 11.52
N PRO A 67 0.80 10.92 11.97
CA PRO A 67 0.72 12.38 12.01
C PRO A 67 0.55 13.00 10.63
N LEU A 68 1.17 12.44 9.59
CA LEU A 68 0.98 12.94 8.22
C LEU A 68 -0.47 12.76 7.74
N TYR A 69 -1.10 11.61 8.00
CA TYR A 69 -2.51 11.39 7.65
C TYR A 69 -3.42 12.40 8.34
N ILE A 70 -3.20 12.63 9.64
CA ILE A 70 -4.00 13.60 10.41
C ILE A 70 -3.78 15.03 9.88
N LEU A 71 -2.55 15.42 9.53
CA LEU A 71 -2.27 16.72 8.93
C LEU A 71 -2.98 16.91 7.57
N VAL A 72 -2.98 15.89 6.71
CA VAL A 72 -3.78 15.90 5.47
C VAL A 72 -5.27 16.07 5.80
N GLY A 73 -5.77 15.34 6.79
CA GLY A 73 -7.14 15.47 7.27
C GLY A 73 -7.48 16.87 7.78
N MET A 74 -6.56 17.53 8.48
CA MET A 74 -6.76 18.91 8.93
C MET A 74 -6.89 19.88 7.77
N ALA A 75 -6.12 19.70 6.69
CA ALA A 75 -6.27 20.50 5.47
C ALA A 75 -7.62 20.25 4.78
N VAL A 76 -8.08 18.99 4.78
CA VAL A 76 -9.37 18.60 4.17
C VAL A 76 -10.58 19.20 4.89
N LYS A 77 -10.46 19.62 6.17
CA LYS A 77 -11.52 20.34 6.89
C LYS A 77 -12.02 21.60 6.17
N TYR A 78 -11.16 22.22 5.37
CA TYR A 78 -11.45 23.47 4.68
C TYR A 78 -12.10 23.27 3.30
N ILE A 79 -12.27 22.03 2.84
CA ILE A 79 -12.95 21.72 1.59
C ILE A 79 -14.47 21.69 1.85
N PRO A 80 -15.30 22.54 1.20
CA PRO A 80 -16.74 22.62 1.47
C PRO A 80 -17.53 21.52 0.73
N LEU A 81 -17.27 20.25 1.04
CA LEU A 81 -17.91 19.09 0.40
C LEU A 81 -18.55 18.17 1.45
N GLY A 82 -19.87 18.20 1.62
CA GLY A 82 -20.57 17.27 2.53
C GLY A 82 -20.09 17.32 3.99
N GLU A 83 -20.39 16.26 4.76
CA GLU A 83 -19.99 16.16 6.16
C GLU A 83 -18.47 15.98 6.33
N LEU A 84 -17.93 16.31 7.50
CA LEU A 84 -16.51 16.10 7.80
C LEU A 84 -16.11 14.62 7.64
N ALA A 85 -16.90 13.69 8.18
CA ALA A 85 -16.57 12.27 8.12
C ALA A 85 -16.44 11.76 6.68
N TYR A 86 -17.36 12.15 5.79
CA TYR A 86 -17.27 11.82 4.37
C TYR A 86 -15.99 12.33 3.74
N ARG A 87 -15.63 13.60 3.99
CA ARG A 87 -14.38 14.19 3.48
C ARG A 87 -13.14 13.46 3.95
N VAL A 88 -13.12 13.01 5.21
CA VAL A 88 -12.01 12.21 5.74
C VAL A 88 -11.96 10.84 5.07
N ASN A 89 -13.10 10.14 4.90
CA ASN A 89 -13.13 8.87 4.18
C ASN A 89 -12.65 9.01 2.72
N LEU A 90 -12.97 10.14 2.06
CA LEU A 90 -12.51 10.44 0.71
C LEU A 90 -10.98 10.58 0.58
N ILE A 91 -10.25 10.85 1.67
CA ILE A 91 -8.78 10.85 1.66
C ILE A 91 -8.29 9.46 1.25
N SER A 92 -8.86 8.42 1.85
CA SER A 92 -8.49 7.03 1.59
C SER A 92 -8.96 6.56 0.22
N ALA A 93 -10.11 7.04 -0.27
CA ALA A 93 -10.57 6.80 -1.64
C ALA A 93 -9.63 7.41 -2.70
N ALA A 94 -9.26 8.69 -2.51
CA ALA A 94 -8.36 9.40 -3.42
C ALA A 94 -6.94 8.82 -3.40
N ALA A 95 -6.43 8.49 -2.21
CA ALA A 95 -5.14 7.81 -2.06
C ALA A 95 -5.16 6.41 -2.70
N GLY A 96 -6.26 5.67 -2.53
CA GLY A 96 -6.47 4.39 -3.20
C GLY A 96 -6.41 4.48 -4.71
N ALA A 97 -7.14 5.45 -5.29
CA ALA A 97 -7.13 5.69 -6.74
C ALA A 97 -5.72 6.05 -7.25
N LEU A 98 -4.99 6.89 -6.51
CA LEU A 98 -3.60 7.23 -6.80
C LEU A 98 -2.69 6.00 -6.73
N ALA A 99 -2.87 5.14 -5.72
CA ALA A 99 -2.11 3.91 -5.57
C ALA A 99 -2.33 2.94 -6.74
N ILE A 100 -3.58 2.75 -7.19
CA ILE A 100 -3.88 1.87 -8.34
C ILE A 100 -3.28 2.44 -9.64
N ALA A 101 -3.38 3.76 -9.86
CA ALA A 101 -2.76 4.41 -11.02
C ALA A 101 -1.23 4.30 -10.99
N ASN A 102 -0.62 4.49 -9.81
CA ASN A 102 0.82 4.33 -9.61
C ASN A 102 1.26 2.87 -9.77
N LEU A 103 0.48 1.89 -9.33
CA LEU A 103 0.77 0.48 -9.56
C LEU A 103 0.79 0.17 -11.06
N PHE A 104 -0.23 0.63 -11.80
CA PHE A 104 -0.27 0.52 -13.26
C PHE A 104 0.99 1.13 -13.89
N LEU A 105 1.34 2.37 -13.52
CA LEU A 105 2.52 3.05 -14.06
C LEU A 105 3.81 2.31 -13.70
N LEU A 106 3.96 1.85 -12.45
CA LEU A 106 5.13 1.11 -11.99
C LEU A 106 5.34 -0.17 -12.79
N VAL A 107 4.30 -0.98 -12.96
CA VAL A 107 4.38 -2.24 -13.71
C VAL A 107 4.63 -1.96 -15.20
N TYR A 108 4.03 -0.91 -15.76
CA TYR A 108 4.34 -0.47 -17.11
C TYR A 108 5.80 -0.02 -17.26
N LEU A 109 6.34 0.74 -16.31
CA LEU A 109 7.75 1.13 -16.30
C LEU A 109 8.67 -0.09 -16.08
N CYS A 110 8.22 -1.16 -15.46
CA CYS A 110 9.00 -2.39 -15.36
C CYS A 110 9.01 -3.21 -16.66
N ILE A 111 7.84 -3.39 -17.28
CA ILE A 111 7.60 -4.39 -18.34
C ILE A 111 7.52 -3.77 -19.74
N GLY A 112 7.02 -2.53 -19.84
CA GLY A 112 6.78 -1.82 -21.11
C GLY A 112 5.49 -2.21 -21.83
N LYS A 113 4.57 -2.94 -21.17
CA LYS A 113 3.31 -3.41 -21.77
C LYS A 113 2.11 -3.01 -20.92
N ILE A 114 1.06 -2.52 -21.59
CA ILE A 114 -0.16 -2.01 -20.96
C ILE A 114 -0.97 -3.13 -20.30
N LEU A 115 -1.19 -4.24 -21.00
CA LEU A 115 -2.09 -5.29 -20.53
C LEU A 115 -1.63 -5.93 -19.21
N PRO A 116 -0.37 -6.38 -19.02
CA PRO A 116 0.09 -6.88 -17.72
C PRO A 116 -0.01 -5.85 -16.58
N ALA A 117 0.21 -4.57 -16.90
CA ALA A 117 0.02 -3.48 -15.94
C ALA A 117 -1.45 -3.30 -15.53
N LEU A 118 -2.39 -3.42 -16.48
CA LEU A 118 -3.82 -3.41 -16.18
C LEU A 118 -4.24 -4.60 -15.33
N ILE A 119 -3.73 -5.81 -15.62
CA ILE A 119 -4.02 -7.00 -14.81
C ILE A 119 -3.56 -6.80 -13.36
N SER A 120 -2.38 -6.22 -13.16
CA SER A 120 -1.87 -5.85 -11.83
C SER A 120 -2.80 -4.87 -11.11
N ALA A 121 -3.16 -3.76 -11.79
CA ALA A 121 -4.01 -2.71 -11.24
C ALA A 121 -5.43 -3.22 -10.88
N ILE A 122 -6.05 -4.01 -11.76
CA ILE A 122 -7.38 -4.61 -11.53
C ILE A 122 -7.31 -5.61 -10.37
N SER A 123 -6.27 -6.46 -10.33
CA SER A 123 -6.13 -7.49 -9.28
C SER A 123 -6.01 -6.88 -7.90
N LEU A 124 -5.25 -5.79 -7.72
CA LEU A 124 -5.21 -5.08 -6.44
C LEU A 124 -6.49 -4.28 -6.21
N GLY A 125 -6.95 -3.55 -7.23
CA GLY A 125 -8.02 -2.57 -7.07
C GLY A 125 -9.37 -3.18 -6.69
N LEU A 126 -9.57 -4.45 -7.05
CA LEU A 126 -10.75 -5.24 -6.70
C LEU A 126 -10.48 -6.26 -5.57
N SER A 127 -9.28 -6.29 -5.00
CA SER A 127 -9.00 -7.13 -3.83
C SER A 127 -9.76 -6.61 -2.62
N TRP A 128 -10.34 -7.53 -1.85
CA TRP A 128 -11.29 -7.19 -0.78
C TRP A 128 -10.70 -6.23 0.26
N THR A 129 -9.51 -6.53 0.80
CA THR A 129 -8.88 -5.72 1.84
C THR A 129 -8.48 -4.35 1.30
N PHE A 130 -7.92 -4.27 0.10
CA PHE A 130 -7.53 -2.98 -0.46
C PHE A 130 -8.76 -2.10 -0.67
N TRP A 131 -9.82 -2.64 -1.29
CA TRP A 131 -11.07 -1.90 -1.52
C TRP A 131 -11.74 -1.47 -0.20
N GLN A 132 -11.79 -2.33 0.81
CA GLN A 132 -12.32 -1.93 2.12
C GLN A 132 -11.63 -0.67 2.66
N HIS A 133 -10.30 -0.61 2.56
CA HIS A 133 -9.53 0.52 3.05
C HIS A 133 -9.52 1.73 2.12
N THR A 134 -10.12 1.66 0.93
CA THR A 134 -10.45 2.84 0.13
C THR A 134 -11.83 3.39 0.45
N ALA A 135 -12.74 2.56 0.98
CA ALA A 135 -14.10 2.97 1.34
C ALA A 135 -14.17 3.71 2.69
N ILE A 136 -13.20 3.51 3.57
CA ILE A 136 -13.21 4.01 4.96
C ILE A 136 -11.96 4.84 5.29
N ALA A 137 -12.05 5.76 6.26
CA ALA A 137 -10.92 6.58 6.70
C ALA A 137 -9.83 5.74 7.39
N GLU A 138 -8.81 5.39 6.63
CA GLU A 138 -7.65 4.59 7.06
C GLU A 138 -6.35 5.07 6.42
N ALA A 139 -5.23 4.96 7.14
CA ALA A 139 -3.93 5.48 6.71
C ALA A 139 -3.22 4.61 5.65
N TYR A 140 -3.71 3.39 5.43
CA TYR A 140 -3.01 2.37 4.65
C TYR A 140 -2.97 2.65 3.14
N THR A 141 -4.03 3.21 2.56
CA THR A 141 -4.07 3.52 1.11
C THR A 141 -3.17 4.68 0.76
N LEU A 142 -3.01 5.66 1.65
CA LEU A 142 -2.01 6.71 1.53
C LEU A 142 -0.59 6.11 1.57
N CYS A 143 -0.34 5.18 2.50
CA CYS A 143 0.94 4.48 2.58
C CYS A 143 1.24 3.69 1.28
N ALA A 144 0.23 3.03 0.70
CA ALA A 144 0.37 2.31 -0.57
C ALA A 144 0.69 3.25 -1.74
N ALA A 145 0.00 4.39 -1.83
CA ALA A 145 0.26 5.40 -2.86
C ALA A 145 1.69 5.96 -2.77
N GLN A 146 2.14 6.29 -1.55
CA GLN A 146 3.51 6.74 -1.29
C GLN A 146 4.53 5.65 -1.66
N THR A 147 4.30 4.40 -1.24
CA THR A 147 5.19 3.27 -1.54
C THR A 147 5.34 3.02 -3.05
N PHE A 148 4.24 3.05 -3.82
CA PHE A 148 4.35 2.91 -5.28
C PHE A 148 5.06 4.12 -5.91
N THR A 149 4.89 5.32 -5.35
CA THR A 149 5.61 6.53 -5.80
C THR A 149 7.12 6.40 -5.54
N GLU A 150 7.53 5.91 -4.38
CA GLU A 150 8.93 5.58 -4.05
C GLU A 150 9.52 4.60 -5.07
N LEU A 151 8.79 3.52 -5.38
CA LEU A 151 9.21 2.53 -6.36
C LEU A 151 9.28 3.08 -7.78
N ILE A 152 8.37 3.98 -8.18
CA ILE A 152 8.43 4.70 -9.45
C ILE A 152 9.69 5.59 -9.50
N VAL A 153 9.94 6.37 -8.46
CA VAL A 153 11.11 7.24 -8.37
C VAL A 153 12.40 6.42 -8.39
N LEU A 154 12.43 5.27 -7.72
CA LEU A 154 13.55 4.34 -7.73
C LEU A 154 13.82 3.80 -9.15
N ILE A 155 12.79 3.36 -9.88
CA ILE A 155 13.01 2.89 -11.27
C ILE A 155 13.42 4.03 -12.20
N LEU A 156 12.95 5.27 -11.98
CA LEU A 156 13.42 6.45 -12.70
C LEU A 156 14.90 6.74 -12.42
N PHE A 157 15.36 6.59 -11.17
CA PHE A 157 16.80 6.65 -10.85
C PHE A 157 17.57 5.56 -11.60
N ILE A 158 17.10 4.31 -11.55
CA ILE A 158 17.79 3.18 -12.19
C ILE A 158 17.97 3.40 -13.69
N ARG A 159 16.95 3.96 -14.36
CA ARG A 159 16.95 4.24 -15.80
C ARG A 159 17.81 5.44 -16.19
N THR A 160 17.71 6.53 -15.44
CA THR A 160 18.30 7.82 -15.83
C THR A 160 19.63 8.12 -15.14
N ARG A 161 19.92 7.44 -14.02
CA ARG A 161 21.04 7.69 -13.11
C ARG A 161 21.12 9.12 -12.57
N GLN A 162 20.01 9.85 -12.59
CA GLN A 162 19.95 11.22 -12.07
C GLN A 162 19.72 11.22 -10.55
N ASN A 163 20.66 11.79 -9.79
CA ASN A 163 20.62 11.76 -8.32
C ASN A 163 19.42 12.48 -7.70
N ARG A 164 18.75 13.39 -8.44
CA ARG A 164 17.51 14.03 -7.98
C ARG A 164 16.43 13.04 -7.57
N TYR A 165 16.40 11.87 -8.20
CA TYR A 165 15.45 10.81 -7.86
C TYR A 165 15.81 10.14 -6.53
N LEU A 166 17.10 10.05 -6.16
CA LEU A 166 17.48 9.57 -4.83
C LEU A 166 17.15 10.59 -3.73
N TYR A 167 17.27 11.88 -4.04
CA TYR A 167 16.84 12.96 -3.13
C TYR A 167 15.35 12.88 -2.86
N LEU A 168 14.55 12.73 -3.93
CA LEU A 168 13.12 12.54 -3.83
C LEU A 168 12.76 11.24 -3.12
N LEU A 169 13.50 10.15 -3.34
CA LEU A 169 13.29 8.88 -2.65
C LEU A 169 13.47 9.01 -1.13
N GLY A 170 14.52 9.73 -0.68
CA GLY A 170 14.73 10.02 0.74
C GLY A 170 13.55 10.78 1.35
N LEU A 171 13.16 11.89 0.71
CA LEU A 171 12.02 12.71 1.14
C LEU A 171 10.71 11.91 1.22
N LEU A 172 10.38 11.15 0.16
CA LEU A 172 9.16 10.36 0.09
C LEU A 172 9.12 9.27 1.15
N ASN A 173 10.23 8.56 1.38
CA ASN A 173 10.27 7.54 2.40
C ASN A 173 10.15 8.10 3.82
N GLY A 174 10.72 9.29 4.07
CA GLY A 174 10.47 10.03 5.31
C GLY A 174 8.98 10.35 5.50
N LEU A 175 8.32 10.86 4.46
CA LEU A 175 6.87 11.13 4.48
C LEU A 175 6.05 9.84 4.70
N THR A 176 6.48 8.71 4.15
CA THR A 176 5.81 7.41 4.37
C THR A 176 5.93 6.99 5.82
N ILE A 177 7.10 7.14 6.46
CA ILE A 177 7.27 6.86 7.89
C ILE A 177 6.39 7.80 8.73
N ALA A 178 6.29 9.07 8.34
CA ALA A 178 5.39 10.01 9.01
C ALA A 178 3.91 9.68 8.85
N ASN A 179 3.53 8.87 7.85
CA ASN A 179 2.18 8.35 7.67
C ASN A 179 1.97 7.03 8.41
N HIS A 180 2.85 6.05 8.19
CA HIS A 180 2.76 4.71 8.75
C HIS A 180 4.15 4.05 8.85
N LEU A 181 4.41 3.34 9.95
CA LEU A 181 5.69 2.64 10.17
C LEU A 181 6.00 1.50 9.18
N TRP A 182 5.10 1.18 8.26
CA TRP A 182 5.41 0.27 7.15
C TRP A 182 6.50 0.84 6.23
N GLY A 183 6.66 2.18 6.21
CA GLY A 183 7.76 2.84 5.52
C GLY A 183 9.15 2.35 5.95
N VAL A 184 9.30 1.75 7.14
CA VAL A 184 10.57 1.20 7.65
C VAL A 184 11.11 0.05 6.77
N PHE A 185 10.23 -0.75 6.15
CA PHE A 185 10.70 -1.82 5.25
C PHE A 185 11.24 -1.26 3.94
N GLY A 186 10.63 -0.19 3.41
CA GLY A 186 11.19 0.60 2.32
C GLY A 186 12.53 1.22 2.71
N PHE A 187 12.58 1.87 3.87
CA PHE A 187 13.78 2.49 4.44
C PHE A 187 14.96 1.52 4.51
N LEU A 188 14.75 0.31 5.04
CA LEU A 188 15.79 -0.71 5.13
C LEU A 188 16.33 -1.10 3.75
N CYS A 189 15.45 -1.42 2.81
CA CYS A 189 15.82 -1.78 1.44
C CYS A 189 16.58 -0.65 0.73
N TYR A 190 16.11 0.59 0.87
CA TYR A 190 16.73 1.75 0.24
C TYR A 190 18.06 2.12 0.88
N THR A 191 18.20 1.98 2.20
CA THR A 191 19.47 2.20 2.91
C THR A 191 20.54 1.21 2.44
N ILE A 192 20.20 -0.08 2.34
CA ILE A 192 21.13 -1.09 1.79
C ILE A 192 21.49 -0.75 0.35
N PHE A 193 20.51 -0.37 -0.47
CA PHE A 193 20.76 0.04 -1.86
C PHE A 193 21.69 1.26 -1.95
N LEU A 194 21.46 2.31 -1.15
CA LEU A 194 22.29 3.51 -1.08
C LEU A 194 23.71 3.19 -0.59
N ALA A 195 23.85 2.31 0.41
CA ALA A 195 25.16 1.85 0.88
C ALA A 195 25.94 1.14 -0.24
N ILE A 196 25.26 0.27 -1.01
CA ILE A 196 25.87 -0.38 -2.19
C ILE A 196 26.30 0.66 -3.23
N LEU A 197 25.47 1.67 -3.51
CA LEU A 197 25.83 2.75 -4.44
C LEU A 197 27.04 3.55 -3.95
N LEU A 198 27.12 3.85 -2.65
CA LEU A 198 28.21 4.60 -2.04
C LEU A 198 29.53 3.81 -2.09
N VAL A 199 29.51 2.53 -1.69
CA VAL A 199 30.68 1.63 -1.74
C VAL A 199 31.17 1.46 -3.17
N ARG A 200 30.25 1.34 -4.14
CA ARG A 200 30.57 1.27 -5.57
C ARG A 200 30.92 2.62 -6.20
N LYS A 201 31.02 3.69 -5.40
CA LYS A 201 31.32 5.07 -5.83
C LYS A 201 30.37 5.60 -6.92
N GLN A 202 29.14 5.10 -6.97
CA GLN A 202 28.08 5.56 -7.88
C GLN A 202 27.39 6.83 -7.37
N ILE A 203 27.50 7.12 -6.07
CA ILE A 203 27.08 8.38 -5.45
C ILE A 203 28.21 8.92 -4.56
N LYS A 204 28.25 10.25 -4.38
CA LYS A 204 29.21 10.93 -3.49
C LYS A 204 28.67 11.04 -2.07
N VAL A 205 29.55 11.13 -1.07
CA VAL A 205 29.17 11.33 0.35
C VAL A 205 28.26 12.54 0.53
N LYS A 206 28.55 13.68 -0.12
CA LYS A 206 27.68 14.87 -0.10
C LYS A 206 26.25 14.57 -0.56
N GLN A 207 26.08 13.71 -1.56
CA GLN A 207 24.78 13.33 -2.10
C GLN A 207 24.06 12.40 -1.12
N PHE A 208 24.77 11.46 -0.50
CA PHE A 208 24.25 10.63 0.58
C PHE A 208 23.74 11.46 1.76
N LEU A 209 24.52 12.44 2.24
CA LEU A 209 24.12 13.34 3.32
C LEU A 209 22.87 14.17 2.95
N LEU A 210 22.76 14.63 1.69
CA LEU A 210 21.55 15.32 1.22
C LEU A 210 20.32 14.41 1.21
N ILE A 211 20.47 13.13 0.86
CA ILE A 211 19.38 12.16 0.92
C ILE A 211 18.92 11.98 2.38
N VAL A 212 19.86 11.84 3.32
CA VAL A 212 19.56 11.74 4.75
C VAL A 212 18.84 12.98 5.26
N LEU A 213 19.32 14.18 4.92
CA LEU A 213 18.68 15.43 5.31
C LEU A 213 17.23 15.53 4.80
N LEU A 214 16.99 15.13 3.55
CA LEU A 214 15.65 15.13 2.97
C LEU A 214 14.75 14.06 3.59
N TRP A 215 15.31 12.92 3.99
CA TRP A 215 14.57 11.91 4.74
C TRP A 215 14.13 12.44 6.10
N ILE A 216 15.02 13.10 6.86
CA ILE A 216 14.70 13.76 8.14
C ILE A 216 13.59 14.79 7.92
N LEU A 217 13.72 15.62 6.89
CA LEU A 217 12.69 16.60 6.53
C LEU A 217 11.32 15.95 6.27
N GLY A 218 11.29 14.83 5.53
CA GLY A 218 10.06 14.09 5.27
C GLY A 218 9.46 13.43 6.51
N ALA A 219 10.32 12.86 7.38
CA ALA A 219 9.92 12.19 8.61
C ALA A 219 9.56 13.15 9.75
N SER A 220 9.81 14.46 9.56
CA SER A 220 9.67 15.48 10.60
C SER A 220 8.35 15.50 11.36
N PRO A 221 7.14 15.24 10.79
CA PRO A 221 5.91 15.21 11.59
C PRO A 221 5.92 14.11 12.67
N TYR A 222 6.58 12.98 12.39
CA TYR A 222 6.69 11.87 13.32
C TYR A 222 7.88 12.05 14.27
N GLU A 223 9.02 12.51 13.76
CA GLU A 223 10.18 12.86 14.60
C GLU A 223 9.84 13.94 15.62
N TYR A 224 9.01 14.93 15.24
CA TYR A 224 8.51 15.94 16.15
C TYR A 224 7.80 15.34 17.37
N LEU A 225 6.93 14.34 17.16
CA LEU A 225 6.22 13.67 18.26
C LEU A 225 7.18 12.90 19.18
N VAL A 226 8.17 12.22 18.59
CA VAL A 226 9.22 11.52 19.35
C VAL A 226 10.02 12.50 20.21
N ILE A 227 10.53 13.59 19.61
CA ILE A 227 11.33 14.60 20.31
C ILE A 227 10.49 15.30 21.39
N LYS A 228 9.26 15.69 21.06
CA LYS A 228 8.31 16.29 22.01
C LYS A 228 8.11 15.39 23.23
N ASN A 229 7.89 14.08 23.02
CA ASN A 229 7.67 13.15 24.11
C ASN A 229 8.92 12.95 24.98
N ILE A 230 10.12 12.86 24.38
CA ILE A 230 11.40 12.82 25.12
C ILE A 230 11.57 14.06 25.98
N VAL A 231 11.33 15.26 25.42
CA VAL A 231 11.48 16.53 26.14
C VAL A 231 10.50 16.64 27.30
N LEU A 232 9.26 16.18 27.11
CA LEU A 232 8.22 16.26 28.14
C LEU A 232 8.40 15.24 29.28
N THR A 233 8.87 14.03 28.97
CA THR A 233 8.92 12.93 29.94
C THR A 233 10.31 12.68 30.52
N GLY A 234 11.37 13.05 29.80
CA GLY A 234 12.74 12.62 30.08
C GLY A 234 13.00 11.12 29.84
N ASP A 235 11.98 10.34 29.46
CA ASP A 235 12.07 8.89 29.28
C ASP A 235 12.35 8.53 27.81
N ILE A 236 13.63 8.44 27.47
CA ILE A 236 14.08 8.07 26.13
C ILE A 236 13.64 6.64 25.77
N VAL A 237 13.76 5.70 26.71
CA VAL A 237 13.50 4.28 26.44
C VAL A 237 12.01 4.03 26.24
N GLY A 238 11.17 4.58 27.13
CA GLY A 238 9.72 4.52 26.99
C GLY A 238 9.23 5.23 25.73
N THR A 239 9.84 6.37 25.36
CA THR A 239 9.49 7.06 24.11
C THR A 239 9.81 6.21 22.89
N ILE A 240 11.00 5.58 22.83
CA ILE A 240 11.35 4.68 21.72
C ILE A 240 10.41 3.48 21.67
N ASN A 241 10.04 2.92 22.81
CA ASN A 241 9.07 1.82 22.87
C ASN A 241 7.70 2.26 22.32
N SER A 242 7.18 3.41 22.75
CA SER A 242 5.95 4.02 22.26
C SER A 242 6.00 4.33 20.77
N ALA A 243 7.14 4.81 20.27
CA ALA A 243 7.39 5.11 18.86
C ALA A 243 7.33 3.83 18.01
N LEU A 244 7.99 2.76 18.42
CA LEU A 244 8.05 1.54 17.62
C LEU A 244 6.81 0.64 17.75
N PHE A 245 6.15 0.67 18.92
CA PHE A 245 5.16 -0.36 19.29
C PHE A 245 3.83 0.20 19.82
N GLY A 246 3.74 1.50 20.07
CA GLY A 246 2.60 2.09 20.78
C GLY A 246 2.56 1.62 22.24
N THR A 247 1.43 1.83 22.91
CA THR A 247 1.32 1.54 24.36
C THR A 247 1.05 0.08 24.68
N MET A 248 0.43 -0.69 23.77
CA MET A 248 -0.08 -2.04 24.07
C MET A 248 0.43 -3.14 23.14
N TRP A 249 1.10 -2.81 22.04
CA TRP A 249 1.35 -3.77 20.95
C TRP A 249 2.75 -4.36 20.92
N HIS A 250 3.64 -4.01 21.86
CA HIS A 250 5.04 -4.49 21.89
C HIS A 250 5.17 -6.01 21.73
N ASN A 251 4.50 -6.78 22.59
CA ASN A 251 4.57 -8.25 22.55
C ASN A 251 4.00 -8.82 21.25
N THR A 252 2.96 -8.20 20.70
CA THR A 252 2.33 -8.62 19.45
C THR A 252 3.22 -8.32 18.25
N VAL A 253 3.85 -7.15 18.23
CA VAL A 253 4.78 -6.69 17.18
C VAL A 253 6.10 -7.48 17.24
N LEU A 254 6.50 -8.04 18.37
CA LEU A 254 7.68 -8.91 18.46
C LEU A 254 7.36 -10.41 18.48
N ASN A 255 6.07 -10.78 18.45
CA ASN A 255 5.64 -12.17 18.44
C ASN A 255 6.29 -12.94 17.29
N VAL A 256 6.79 -14.15 17.54
CA VAL A 256 7.32 -15.07 16.52
C VAL A 256 6.54 -16.40 16.45
N SER A 257 5.56 -16.59 17.33
CA SER A 257 4.76 -17.80 17.42
C SER A 257 3.72 -17.87 16.30
N VAL A 258 3.71 -19.00 15.61
CA VAL A 258 2.76 -19.31 14.54
C VAL A 258 2.03 -20.59 14.91
N THR A 259 0.69 -20.55 14.93
CA THR A 259 -0.15 -21.72 15.20
C THR A 259 -0.83 -22.20 13.91
N PRO A 260 -1.26 -23.48 13.83
CA PRO A 260 -2.01 -23.98 12.66
C PRO A 260 -3.26 -23.15 12.34
N LYS A 261 -3.94 -22.63 13.37
CA LYS A 261 -5.07 -21.72 13.22
C LYS A 261 -4.68 -20.43 12.51
N ILE A 262 -3.59 -19.79 12.93
CA ILE A 262 -3.07 -18.56 12.30
C ILE A 262 -2.71 -18.83 10.83
N ILE A 263 -2.07 -19.97 10.54
CA ILE A 263 -1.72 -20.38 9.17
C ILE A 263 -2.99 -20.47 8.31
N LEU A 264 -4.01 -21.18 8.79
CA LEU A 264 -5.28 -21.33 8.07
C LEU A 264 -5.97 -19.99 7.83
N GLU A 265 -6.08 -19.15 8.86
CA GLU A 265 -6.66 -17.80 8.75
C GLU A 265 -5.90 -16.94 7.73
N ASN A 266 -4.55 -16.98 7.72
CA ASN A 266 -3.74 -16.23 6.77
C ASN A 266 -3.97 -16.69 5.33
N ILE A 267 -4.08 -18.00 5.11
CA ILE A 267 -4.42 -18.56 3.79
C ILE A 267 -5.80 -18.06 3.36
N ILE A 268 -6.79 -18.07 4.27
CA ILE A 268 -8.13 -17.55 3.99
C ILE A 268 -8.09 -16.06 3.63
N PHE A 269 -7.32 -15.23 4.34
CA PHE A 269 -7.18 -13.81 4.03
C PHE A 269 -6.57 -13.58 2.64
N ILE A 270 -5.55 -14.35 2.27
CA ILE A 270 -4.94 -14.28 0.92
C ILE A 270 -5.95 -14.69 -0.16
N LEU A 271 -6.69 -15.78 0.07
CA LEU A 271 -7.70 -16.28 -0.87
C LEU A 271 -8.90 -15.34 -0.98
N LEU A 272 -9.27 -14.64 0.10
CA LEU A 272 -10.32 -13.62 0.09
C LEU A 272 -9.95 -12.43 -0.79
N ASN A 273 -8.66 -12.06 -0.83
CA ASN A 273 -8.16 -10.96 -1.64
C ASN A 273 -7.94 -11.32 -3.11
N PHE A 274 -7.64 -12.59 -3.39
CA PHE A 274 -7.48 -13.11 -4.75
C PHE A 274 -8.32 -14.37 -4.96
N PRO A 275 -9.67 -14.28 -4.96
CA PRO A 275 -10.57 -15.43 -5.11
C PRO A 275 -10.68 -15.83 -6.59
N THR A 276 -9.54 -16.03 -7.24
CA THR A 276 -9.43 -16.18 -8.69
C THR A 276 -8.23 -17.06 -9.07
N PRO A 277 -8.33 -17.85 -10.17
CA PRO A 277 -7.19 -18.61 -10.70
C PRO A 277 -5.97 -17.74 -11.03
N ASN A 278 -6.16 -16.43 -11.23
CA ASN A 278 -5.06 -15.50 -11.50
C ASN A 278 -4.04 -15.40 -10.34
N LEU A 279 -4.39 -15.86 -9.13
CA LEU A 279 -3.40 -15.98 -8.05
C LEU A 279 -2.21 -16.87 -8.46
N VAL A 280 -2.39 -17.85 -9.35
CA VAL A 280 -1.27 -18.68 -9.85
C VAL A 280 -0.24 -17.86 -10.62
N LEU A 281 -0.63 -16.74 -11.23
CA LEU A 281 0.28 -15.82 -11.93
C LEU A 281 1.29 -15.19 -10.97
N PHE A 282 0.97 -15.05 -9.68
CA PHE A 282 1.93 -14.58 -8.67
C PHE A 282 3.20 -15.44 -8.65
N PHE A 283 3.06 -16.78 -8.65
CA PHE A 283 4.20 -17.69 -8.61
C PHE A 283 5.04 -17.61 -9.89
N ALA A 284 4.40 -17.48 -11.05
CA ALA A 284 5.10 -17.19 -12.31
C ALA A 284 5.83 -15.84 -12.26
N GLY A 285 5.22 -14.85 -11.60
CA GLY A 285 5.75 -13.53 -11.33
C GLY A 285 7.05 -13.53 -10.53
N LEU A 286 7.15 -14.36 -9.49
CA LEU A 286 8.35 -14.49 -8.66
C LEU A 286 9.59 -14.84 -9.47
N TRP A 287 9.43 -15.62 -10.54
CA TRP A 287 10.51 -15.92 -11.47
C TRP A 287 10.64 -14.87 -12.58
N ALA A 288 9.52 -14.41 -13.13
CA ALA A 288 9.48 -13.45 -14.23
C ALA A 288 10.13 -12.11 -13.86
N VAL A 289 10.01 -11.65 -12.60
CA VAL A 289 10.63 -10.39 -12.15
C VAL A 289 12.14 -10.38 -12.41
N TYR A 290 12.84 -11.50 -12.19
CA TYR A 290 14.29 -11.59 -12.35
C TYR A 290 14.74 -11.70 -13.81
N LYS A 291 13.82 -12.05 -14.71
CA LYS A 291 14.06 -12.12 -16.16
C LYS A 291 13.64 -10.86 -16.90
N LYS A 292 12.58 -10.22 -16.44
CA LYS A 292 11.88 -9.14 -17.16
C LYS A 292 12.11 -7.77 -16.54
N CYS A 293 12.35 -7.68 -15.22
CA CYS A 293 12.62 -6.40 -14.59
C CYS A 293 13.94 -5.84 -15.13
N GLN A 294 13.94 -4.55 -15.42
CA GLN A 294 15.06 -3.86 -16.06
C GLN A 294 16.35 -3.87 -15.23
N SER A 295 16.25 -4.08 -13.93
CA SER A 295 17.39 -4.12 -13.02
C SER A 295 17.23 -5.21 -11.98
N ARG A 296 18.32 -5.97 -11.76
CA ARG A 296 18.42 -6.93 -10.66
C ARG A 296 18.24 -6.27 -9.30
N ALA A 297 18.69 -5.03 -9.12
CA ALA A 297 18.51 -4.31 -7.87
C ALA A 297 17.01 -4.03 -7.60
N MET A 298 16.26 -3.65 -8.63
CA MET A 298 14.81 -3.46 -8.51
C MET A 298 14.10 -4.76 -8.17
N ALA A 299 14.43 -5.86 -8.87
CA ALA A 299 13.87 -7.18 -8.57
C ALA A 299 14.16 -7.61 -7.12
N ASN A 300 15.40 -7.45 -6.66
CA ASN A 300 15.80 -7.75 -5.28
C ASN A 300 15.00 -6.93 -4.26
N ILE A 301 14.83 -5.62 -4.48
CA ILE A 301 14.08 -4.74 -3.58
C ILE A 301 12.60 -5.14 -3.54
N LEU A 302 11.98 -5.40 -4.68
CA LEU A 302 10.59 -5.86 -4.75
C LEU A 302 10.40 -7.19 -4.01
N THR A 303 11.30 -8.16 -4.21
CA THR A 303 11.25 -9.46 -3.51
C THR A 303 11.52 -9.30 -2.02
N ALA A 304 12.49 -8.48 -1.61
CA ALA A 304 12.80 -8.24 -0.20
C ALA A 304 11.61 -7.58 0.51
N MET A 305 11.01 -6.54 -0.08
CA MET A 305 9.81 -5.93 0.47
C MET A 305 8.66 -6.93 0.54
N LEU A 306 8.47 -7.80 -0.46
CA LEU A 306 7.41 -8.80 -0.45
C LEU A 306 7.57 -9.74 0.75
N ILE A 307 8.79 -10.25 0.96
CA ILE A 307 9.11 -11.16 2.07
C ILE A 307 8.96 -10.45 3.42
N LEU A 308 9.49 -9.23 3.57
CA LEU A 308 9.43 -8.48 4.83
C LEU A 308 7.98 -8.23 5.27
N HIS A 309 7.13 -7.75 4.35
CA HIS A 309 5.72 -7.50 4.66
C HIS A 309 4.95 -8.80 4.87
N PHE A 310 5.24 -9.86 4.08
CA PHE A 310 4.61 -11.17 4.28
C PHE A 310 4.94 -11.73 5.66
N VAL A 311 6.23 -11.81 6.00
CA VAL A 311 6.68 -12.36 7.29
C VAL A 311 6.09 -11.54 8.43
N PHE A 312 6.13 -10.21 8.36
CA PHE A 312 5.54 -9.35 9.37
C PHE A 312 4.04 -9.63 9.56
N ALA A 313 3.24 -9.54 8.49
CA ALA A 313 1.79 -9.72 8.56
C ALA A 313 1.41 -11.14 9.02
N PHE A 314 2.13 -12.16 8.55
CA PHE A 314 1.83 -13.56 8.82
C PHE A 314 1.89 -13.91 10.30
N ARG A 315 2.82 -13.32 11.03
CA ARG A 315 3.07 -13.57 12.47
C ARG A 315 2.46 -12.52 13.40
N TYR A 316 1.87 -11.45 12.87
CA TYR A 316 1.35 -10.34 13.67
C TYR A 316 -0.06 -10.61 14.22
N THR A 317 -0.16 -11.01 15.50
CA THR A 317 -1.42 -11.50 16.08
C THR A 317 -2.34 -10.40 16.63
N VAL A 318 -2.98 -9.66 15.73
CA VAL A 318 -4.03 -8.67 16.05
C VAL A 318 -5.40 -9.07 15.47
N PRO A 319 -6.52 -8.57 16.01
CA PRO A 319 -7.87 -8.95 15.55
C PRO A 319 -8.13 -8.67 14.07
N ASP A 320 -7.58 -7.58 13.55
CA ASP A 320 -7.71 -7.06 12.19
C ASP A 320 -6.47 -7.38 11.33
N ARG A 321 -5.78 -8.49 11.61
CA ARG A 321 -4.52 -8.90 10.95
C ARG A 321 -4.57 -8.84 9.43
N TYR A 322 -5.73 -9.05 8.82
CA TYR A 322 -5.93 -8.92 7.38
C TYR A 322 -5.49 -7.56 6.82
N ALA A 323 -5.68 -6.46 7.57
CA ALA A 323 -5.27 -5.12 7.17
C ALA A 323 -3.74 -5.01 7.03
N PHE A 324 -3.00 -5.72 7.89
CA PHE A 324 -1.53 -5.76 7.86
C PHE A 324 -0.95 -6.54 6.69
N PHE A 325 -1.76 -7.34 5.98
CA PHE A 325 -1.38 -7.93 4.71
C PHE A 325 -1.50 -6.96 3.52
N LEU A 326 -2.09 -5.77 3.69
CA LEU A 326 -2.32 -4.83 2.58
C LEU A 326 -1.04 -4.51 1.79
N PRO A 327 0.12 -4.21 2.40
CA PRO A 327 1.36 -4.01 1.65
C PRO A 327 1.83 -5.26 0.91
N PHE A 328 1.63 -6.44 1.50
CA PHE A 328 1.92 -7.72 0.85
C PHE A 328 1.02 -7.91 -0.39
N TYR A 329 -0.27 -7.56 -0.32
CA TYR A 329 -1.17 -7.60 -1.47
C TYR A 329 -0.77 -6.60 -2.56
N CYS A 330 -0.33 -5.39 -2.17
CA CYS A 330 0.22 -4.40 -3.10
C CYS A 330 1.40 -4.96 -3.90
N LEU A 331 2.34 -5.62 -3.22
CA LEU A 331 3.50 -6.23 -3.85
C LEU A 331 3.10 -7.47 -4.67
N THR A 332 2.22 -8.33 -4.14
CA THR A 332 1.67 -9.50 -4.84
C THR A 332 1.07 -9.12 -6.19
N ALA A 333 0.34 -8.00 -6.27
CA ALA A 333 -0.21 -7.50 -7.52
C ALA A 333 0.87 -7.13 -8.55
N ILE A 334 2.01 -6.57 -8.14
CA ILE A 334 3.16 -6.35 -9.04
C ILE A 334 3.62 -7.67 -9.65
N PHE A 335 3.79 -8.71 -8.82
CA PHE A 335 4.21 -10.04 -9.28
C PHE A 335 3.16 -10.70 -10.17
N ILE A 336 1.86 -10.56 -9.90
CA ILE A 336 0.79 -11.00 -10.81
C ILE A 336 0.95 -10.34 -12.18
N GLY A 337 1.29 -9.05 -12.25
CA GLY A 337 1.59 -8.36 -13.51
C GLY A 337 2.77 -8.98 -14.26
N PHE A 338 3.89 -9.25 -13.59
CA PHE A 338 5.02 -9.96 -14.21
C PHE A 338 4.67 -11.38 -14.68
N GLY A 339 3.84 -12.09 -13.90
CA GLY A 339 3.37 -13.43 -14.24
C GLY A 339 2.45 -13.43 -15.46
N ALA A 340 1.55 -12.45 -15.55
CA ALA A 340 0.67 -12.24 -16.70
C ALA A 340 1.48 -11.98 -17.97
N ASP A 341 2.51 -11.13 -17.91
CA ASP A 341 3.41 -10.87 -19.04
C ASP A 341 4.07 -12.16 -19.57
N LEU A 342 4.64 -12.94 -18.66
CA LEU A 342 5.26 -14.22 -19.01
C LEU A 342 4.23 -15.21 -19.61
N PHE A 343 3.05 -15.28 -19.01
CA PHE A 343 1.99 -16.18 -19.44
C PHE A 343 1.51 -15.83 -20.86
N PHE A 344 1.28 -14.55 -21.16
CA PHE A 344 0.86 -14.10 -22.49
C PHE A 344 1.94 -14.30 -23.56
N GLU A 345 3.22 -14.16 -23.22
CA GLU A 345 4.29 -14.46 -24.16
C GLU A 345 4.40 -15.94 -24.49
N ARG A 346 4.20 -16.80 -23.48
CA ARG A 346 4.25 -18.26 -23.65
C ARG A 346 3.03 -18.78 -24.39
N PHE A 347 1.86 -18.28 -24.06
CA PHE A 347 0.59 -18.68 -24.65
C PHE A 347 0.03 -17.53 -25.48
N LYS A 348 0.48 -17.44 -26.75
CA LYS A 348 0.08 -16.42 -27.73
C LYS A 348 -1.34 -16.61 -28.27
N ASN A 349 -2.31 -16.90 -27.40
CA ASN A 349 -3.71 -17.13 -27.76
C ASN A 349 -4.60 -16.09 -27.08
N LYS A 350 -5.45 -15.42 -27.87
CA LYS A 350 -6.38 -14.39 -27.38
C LYS A 350 -7.37 -14.94 -26.35
N THR A 351 -7.75 -16.21 -26.44
CA THR A 351 -8.63 -16.85 -25.45
C THR A 351 -8.04 -16.79 -24.04
N PHE A 352 -6.74 -17.06 -23.89
CA PHE A 352 -6.08 -16.98 -22.59
C PHE A 352 -5.99 -15.55 -22.06
N ILE A 353 -5.81 -14.56 -22.95
CA ILE A 353 -5.88 -13.15 -22.56
C ILE A 353 -7.27 -12.81 -22.01
N TYR A 354 -8.34 -13.19 -22.72
CA TYR A 354 -9.70 -12.94 -22.25
C TYR A 354 -10.01 -13.64 -20.93
N LEU A 355 -9.57 -14.89 -20.75
CA LEU A 355 -9.73 -15.60 -19.48
C LEU A 355 -9.04 -14.88 -18.32
N VAL A 356 -7.79 -14.43 -18.49
CA VAL A 356 -7.09 -13.68 -17.44
C VAL A 356 -7.79 -12.35 -17.13
N ILE A 357 -8.35 -11.66 -18.13
CA ILE A 357 -9.14 -10.44 -17.91
C ILE A 357 -10.42 -10.76 -17.10
N ILE A 358 -11.19 -11.76 -17.53
CA ILE A 358 -12.43 -12.19 -16.85
C ILE A 358 -12.13 -12.57 -15.40
N PHE A 359 -11.09 -13.37 -15.18
CA PHE A 359 -10.65 -13.80 -13.87
C PHE A 359 -10.15 -12.64 -12.99
N SER A 360 -9.65 -11.55 -13.58
CA SER A 360 -9.28 -10.35 -12.80
C SER A 360 -10.50 -9.58 -12.30
N LEU A 361 -11.65 -9.71 -12.99
CA LEU A 361 -12.92 -9.06 -12.62
C LEU A 361 -13.78 -9.93 -11.69
N LEU A 362 -13.44 -11.21 -11.53
CA LEU A 362 -14.17 -12.16 -10.68
C LEU A 362 -14.38 -11.72 -9.21
N PRO A 363 -13.48 -10.93 -8.57
CA PRO A 363 -13.73 -10.46 -7.22
C PRO A 363 -15.00 -9.61 -7.06
N LEU A 364 -15.46 -8.92 -8.12
CA LEU A 364 -16.70 -8.11 -8.09
C LEU A 364 -17.94 -8.95 -7.76
N PRO A 365 -18.32 -9.97 -8.56
CA PRO A 365 -19.44 -10.83 -8.22
C PRO A 365 -19.19 -11.61 -6.93
N THR A 366 -17.94 -11.99 -6.63
CA THR A 366 -17.63 -12.68 -5.36
C THR A 366 -18.02 -11.81 -4.16
N CYS A 367 -17.59 -10.54 -4.11
CA CYS A 367 -17.93 -9.62 -3.01
C CYS A 367 -19.44 -9.35 -2.95
N PHE A 368 -20.10 -9.23 -4.11
CA PHE A 368 -21.54 -8.98 -4.17
C PHE A 368 -22.37 -10.14 -3.62
N PHE A 369 -22.06 -11.38 -4.01
CA PHE A 369 -22.83 -12.56 -3.63
C PHE A 369 -22.38 -13.19 -2.29
N ALA A 370 -21.16 -12.91 -1.81
CA ALA A 370 -20.61 -13.52 -0.60
C ALA A 370 -21.51 -13.38 0.64
N PRO A 371 -22.16 -12.23 0.94
CA PRO A 371 -23.05 -12.13 2.10
C PRO A 371 -24.27 -13.05 2.01
N ALA A 372 -24.92 -13.12 0.83
CA ALA A 372 -26.11 -13.95 0.63
C ALA A 372 -25.79 -15.44 0.74
N VAL A 373 -24.65 -15.84 0.17
CA VAL A 373 -24.14 -17.21 0.27
C VAL A 373 -23.74 -17.54 1.71
N GLY A 374 -23.03 -16.63 2.38
CA GLY A 374 -22.61 -16.78 3.78
C GLY A 374 -23.80 -17.02 4.71
N LYS A 375 -24.86 -16.20 4.60
CA LYS A 375 -26.09 -16.37 5.39
C LYS A 375 -26.77 -17.72 5.22
N LYS A 376 -26.68 -18.31 4.01
CA LYS A 376 -27.32 -19.59 3.70
C LYS A 376 -26.50 -20.79 4.17
N LEU A 377 -25.17 -20.70 4.06
CA LEU A 377 -24.27 -21.83 4.26
C LEU A 377 -23.61 -21.87 5.63
N SER A 378 -23.54 -20.74 6.34
CA SER A 378 -22.82 -20.65 7.62
C SER A 378 -23.77 -20.36 8.78
N PRO A 379 -23.48 -20.90 9.97
CA PRO A 379 -24.13 -20.44 11.20
C PRO A 379 -23.83 -18.96 11.42
N PRO A 380 -24.67 -18.23 12.19
CA PRO A 380 -24.43 -16.82 12.50
C PRO A 380 -22.98 -16.59 12.92
N LEU A 381 -22.30 -15.63 12.27
CA LEU A 381 -20.91 -15.32 12.54
C LEU A 381 -20.74 -15.07 14.05
N ALA A 382 -19.83 -15.81 14.68
CA ALA A 382 -19.60 -15.71 16.12
C ALA A 382 -19.04 -14.33 16.47
N GLN A 383 -19.68 -13.64 17.41
CA GLN A 383 -19.26 -12.31 17.83
C GLN A 383 -19.20 -12.16 19.33
N ARG A 384 -18.27 -11.32 19.77
CA ARG A 384 -18.17 -10.91 21.17
C ARG A 384 -19.40 -10.10 21.62
N ARG A 385 -20.07 -9.40 20.69
CA ARG A 385 -21.27 -8.59 20.96
C ARG A 385 -22.12 -8.46 19.70
N GLN A 386 -23.41 -8.76 19.79
CA GLN A 386 -24.37 -8.43 18.73
C GLN A 386 -24.64 -6.92 18.70
N ARG A 387 -24.59 -6.32 17.52
CA ARG A 387 -24.89 -4.90 17.32
C ARG A 387 -26.23 -4.73 16.62
N PRO A 388 -27.18 -3.97 17.19
CA PRO A 388 -28.45 -3.69 16.54
C PRO A 388 -28.24 -3.10 15.14
N TYR A 389 -29.06 -3.51 14.18
CA TYR A 389 -29.11 -2.96 12.82
C TYR A 389 -27.86 -3.18 11.95
N ARG A 390 -26.88 -3.98 12.40
CA ARG A 390 -25.72 -4.37 11.58
C ARG A 390 -25.92 -5.76 11.00
N ASP A 391 -25.93 -5.84 9.67
CA ASP A 391 -25.83 -7.11 8.98
C ASP A 391 -24.38 -7.58 8.97
N GLU A 392 -24.10 -8.63 9.73
CA GLU A 392 -22.73 -9.08 9.96
C GLU A 392 -22.10 -9.66 8.69
N TYR A 393 -22.88 -10.32 7.84
CA TYR A 393 -22.34 -10.88 6.60
C TYR A 393 -22.00 -9.78 5.61
N VAL A 394 -22.85 -8.75 5.50
CA VAL A 394 -22.55 -7.56 4.69
C VAL A 394 -21.32 -6.86 5.24
N TYR A 395 -21.29 -6.56 6.55
CA TYR A 395 -20.20 -5.82 7.18
C TYR A 395 -18.82 -6.48 7.01
N PHE A 396 -18.74 -7.81 7.04
CA PHE A 396 -17.46 -8.54 6.94
C PHE A 396 -17.12 -9.05 5.54
N LEU A 397 -18.09 -9.20 4.63
CA LEU A 397 -17.85 -9.81 3.31
C LEU A 397 -18.01 -8.82 2.16
N GLN A 398 -18.67 -7.68 2.36
CA GLN A 398 -18.64 -6.58 1.39
C GLN A 398 -17.55 -5.58 1.77
N PRO A 399 -16.69 -5.18 0.81
CA PRO A 399 -15.64 -4.20 1.07
C PRO A 399 -16.16 -2.75 1.02
N TRP A 400 -17.47 -2.48 0.99
CA TRP A 400 -18.05 -1.15 0.94
C TRP A 400 -19.23 -0.99 1.90
#